data_AF-E7GAT1-F1
#
_entry.id   AF-E7GAT1-F1
#
_cell.length_a   1.000
_cell.length_b   1.000
_cell.length_c   1.000
_cell.angle_alpha   90.00
_cell.angle_beta   90.00
_cell.angle_gamma   90.00
#
_symmetry.space_group_name_H-M   'P 1'
#
loop_
_entity.id
_entity.type
_entity.pdbx_description
1 polymer ?
#
loop_
_entity_poly.entity_id
_entity_poly.type
_entity_poly.pdbx_seq_one_letter_code
_entity_poly.pdbx_strand_id
1 'polypeptide(L)'
;MSKIKELREQCGLTQEEFGDKIGMSQQTVSRIEKNIDSLDIKTLKIISQYFHVPINYIIGEDTKKYNMYVHESSISVLAEYPFINQYLLSLDPEALKHINEALKIQYAKEDNECLILQ
;
A
#
# COMPACT_ATOMS: atom_id res chain seq x y z
N MET A 1 -15.25 -0.22 -11.54
CA MET A 1 -13.85 -0.66 -11.43
C MET A 1 -13.67 -1.19 -10.00
N SER A 2 -13.00 -2.31 -9.77
CA SER A 2 -12.72 -2.79 -8.41
C SER A 2 -11.52 -2.05 -7.82
N LYS A 3 -11.56 -1.70 -6.53
CA LYS A 3 -10.44 -1.04 -5.83
C LYS A 3 -9.15 -1.86 -5.87
N ILE A 4 -9.26 -3.18 -5.86
CA ILE A 4 -8.11 -4.11 -5.94
C ILE A 4 -7.36 -3.92 -7.25
N LYS A 5 -8.09 -3.73 -8.34
CA LYS A 5 -7.51 -3.47 -9.66
C LYS A 5 -6.73 -2.15 -9.67
N GLU A 6 -7.29 -1.10 -9.07
CA GLU A 6 -6.62 0.20 -8.95
C GLU A 6 -5.31 0.09 -8.18
N LEU A 7 -5.34 -0.58 -7.03
CA LEU A 7 -4.16 -0.80 -6.18
C LEU A 7 -3.06 -1.59 -6.91
N ARG A 8 -3.45 -2.66 -7.62
CA ARG A 8 -2.50 -3.46 -8.42
C ARG A 8 -1.85 -2.60 -9.51
N GLU A 9 -2.64 -1.83 -10.25
CA GLU A 9 -2.16 -1.00 -11.35
C GLU A 9 -1.27 0.15 -10.87
N GLN A 10 -1.55 0.72 -9.70
CA GLN A 10 -0.67 1.71 -9.04
C GLN A 10 0.71 1.16 -8.72
N CYS A 11 0.82 -0.15 -8.51
CA CYS A 11 2.09 -0.85 -8.33
C CYS A 11 2.68 -1.43 -9.61
N GLY A 12 2.09 -1.14 -10.78
CA GLY A 12 2.61 -1.57 -12.07
C GLY A 12 2.58 -3.08 -12.32
N LEU A 13 1.80 -3.83 -11.54
CA LEU A 13 1.78 -5.30 -11.60
C LEU A 13 0.74 -5.80 -12.60
N THR A 14 1.04 -6.89 -13.29
CA THR A 14 0.05 -7.70 -14.02
C THR A 14 -0.79 -8.55 -13.04
N GLN A 15 -1.92 -9.09 -13.51
CA GLN A 15 -2.76 -9.97 -12.69
C GLN A 15 -2.04 -11.27 -12.27
N GLU A 16 -1.13 -11.75 -13.11
CA GLU A 16 -0.30 -12.93 -12.83
C GLU A 16 0.72 -12.63 -11.74
N GLU A 17 1.51 -11.56 -11.89
CA GLU A 17 2.49 -11.15 -10.88
C GLU A 17 1.84 -10.87 -9.52
N PHE A 18 0.69 -10.18 -9.51
CA PHE A 18 -0.03 -9.95 -8.26
C PHE A 18 -0.51 -11.27 -7.64
N GLY A 19 -1.07 -12.18 -8.46
CA GLY A 19 -1.46 -13.51 -8.02
C GLY A 19 -0.32 -14.26 -7.34
N ASP A 20 0.86 -14.27 -7.97
CA ASP A 20 2.06 -14.91 -7.41
C ASP A 20 2.47 -14.30 -6.07
N LYS A 21 2.34 -12.97 -5.90
CA LYS A 21 2.66 -12.29 -4.63
C LYS A 21 1.70 -12.66 -3.49
N ILE A 22 0.41 -12.85 -3.78
CA ILE A 22 -0.60 -13.15 -2.76
C ILE A 22 -0.96 -14.65 -2.67
N GLY A 23 -0.24 -15.50 -3.40
CA GLY A 23 -0.47 -16.96 -3.41
C GLY A 23 -1.79 -17.37 -4.09
N MET A 24 -2.21 -16.63 -5.12
CA MET A 24 -3.44 -16.89 -5.89
C MET A 24 -3.14 -17.03 -7.38
N SER A 25 -3.98 -17.76 -8.11
CA SER A 25 -3.83 -17.82 -9.57
C SER A 25 -4.29 -16.52 -10.25
N GLN A 26 -3.74 -16.23 -11.43
CA GLN A 26 -4.18 -15.13 -12.28
C GLN A 26 -5.70 -15.16 -12.53
N GLN A 27 -6.29 -16.35 -12.69
CA GLN A 27 -7.73 -16.49 -12.92
C GLN A 27 -8.53 -16.06 -11.70
N THR A 28 -8.09 -16.41 -10.48
CA THR A 28 -8.70 -15.98 -9.23
C THR A 28 -8.65 -14.45 -9.11
N VAL A 29 -7.49 -13.84 -9.34
CA VAL A 29 -7.33 -12.37 -9.37
C VAL A 29 -8.29 -11.73 -10.37
N SER A 30 -8.39 -12.29 -11.59
CA SER A 30 -9.29 -11.77 -12.63
C SER A 30 -10.76 -11.79 -12.20
N ARG A 31 -11.21 -12.84 -11.51
CA ARG A 31 -12.59 -12.96 -10.99
C ARG A 31 -12.85 -11.97 -9.86
N ILE A 32 -11.89 -11.82 -8.95
CA ILE A 32 -11.92 -10.84 -7.86
C ILE A 32 -12.06 -9.42 -8.42
N GLU A 33 -11.24 -9.03 -9.40
CA GLU A 33 -11.27 -7.68 -9.98
C GLU A 33 -12.54 -7.37 -10.75
N LYS A 34 -13.25 -8.40 -11.22
CA LYS A 34 -14.55 -8.29 -11.90
C LYS A 34 -15.73 -8.34 -10.93
N ASN A 35 -15.49 -8.44 -9.62
CA ASN A 35 -16.51 -8.62 -8.57
C ASN A 35 -17.42 -9.83 -8.83
N ILE A 36 -16.88 -10.89 -9.46
CA ILE A 36 -17.65 -12.10 -9.78
C ILE A 36 -17.81 -13.00 -8.55
N ASP A 37 -16.83 -12.99 -7.64
CA ASP A 37 -16.84 -13.76 -6.40
C ASP A 37 -16.94 -12.83 -5.18
N SER A 38 -17.72 -13.25 -4.19
CA SER A 38 -17.67 -12.62 -2.86
C SER A 38 -16.32 -12.97 -2.20
N LEU A 39 -15.52 -11.97 -1.90
CA LEU A 39 -14.27 -12.15 -1.17
C LEU A 39 -14.55 -12.61 0.26
N ASP A 40 -13.88 -13.68 0.69
CA ASP A 40 -13.91 -14.08 2.09
C ASP A 40 -12.98 -13.20 2.93
N ILE A 41 -13.17 -13.23 4.26
CA ILE A 41 -12.39 -12.41 5.20
C ILE A 41 -10.88 -12.75 5.11
N LYS A 42 -10.54 -14.01 4.80
CA LYS A 42 -9.13 -14.43 4.67
C LYS A 42 -8.47 -13.75 3.49
N THR A 43 -9.11 -13.76 2.33
CA THR A 43 -8.60 -13.08 1.13
C THR A 43 -8.50 -11.58 1.35
N LEU A 44 -9.52 -10.96 1.97
CA LEU A 44 -9.49 -9.55 2.31
C LEU A 44 -8.31 -9.20 3.22
N LYS A 45 -7.98 -10.04 4.20
CA LYS A 45 -6.80 -9.86 5.06
C LYS A 45 -5.49 -9.94 4.29
N ILE A 46 -5.34 -10.92 3.40
CA ILE A 46 -4.13 -11.08 2.57
C ILE A 46 -3.92 -9.84 1.71
N ILE A 47 -4.97 -9.39 1.02
CA ILE A 47 -4.92 -8.20 0.17
C ILE A 47 -4.66 -6.93 1.00
N SER A 48 -5.29 -6.81 2.17
CA SER A 48 -5.09 -5.71 3.12
C SER A 48 -3.65 -5.62 3.61
N GLN A 49 -3.04 -6.77 3.93
CA GLN A 49 -1.66 -6.85 4.36
C GLN A 49 -0.71 -6.49 3.22
N TYR A 50 -0.92 -7.06 2.03
CA TYR A 50 -0.04 -6.82 0.88
C TYR A 50 0.00 -5.35 0.44
N PHE A 51 -1.16 -4.69 0.43
CA PHE A 51 -1.26 -3.29 0.03
C PHE A 51 -1.11 -2.32 1.21
N HIS A 52 -0.98 -2.82 2.44
CA HIS A 52 -0.96 -2.01 3.66
C HIS A 52 -2.13 -1.02 3.77
N VAL A 53 -3.33 -1.46 3.35
CA VAL A 53 -4.58 -0.68 3.44
C VAL A 53 -5.62 -1.44 4.25
N PRO A 54 -6.56 -0.77 4.94
CA PRO A 54 -7.60 -1.45 5.70
C PRO A 54 -8.57 -2.17 4.76
N ILE A 55 -9.18 -3.23 5.26
CA ILE A 55 -10.22 -3.97 4.54
C ILE A 55 -11.35 -3.05 4.08
N ASN A 56 -11.77 -2.08 4.91
CA ASN A 56 -12.84 -1.12 4.58
C ASN A 56 -12.53 -0.28 3.34
N TYR A 57 -11.25 0.02 3.10
CA TYR A 57 -10.81 0.73 1.90
C TYR A 57 -10.95 -0.16 0.65
N ILE A 58 -10.64 -1.46 0.76
CA ILE A 58 -10.74 -2.44 -0.33
C ILE A 58 -12.20 -2.64 -0.76
N ILE A 59 -13.13 -2.70 0.18
CA ILE A 59 -14.56 -2.91 -0.10
C ILE A 59 -15.32 -1.63 -0.48
N GLY A 60 -14.66 -0.46 -0.44
CA GLY A 60 -15.23 0.82 -0.90
C GLY A 60 -16.14 1.52 0.10
N GLU A 61 -16.08 1.16 1.39
CA GLU A 61 -16.87 1.81 2.44
C GLU A 61 -16.25 3.12 2.96
N ASP A 62 -14.97 3.36 2.66
CA ASP A 62 -14.26 4.59 3.07
C ASP A 62 -13.94 5.47 1.85
N THR A 63 -14.47 6.71 1.84
CA THR A 63 -14.31 7.70 0.75
C THR A 63 -13.16 8.68 0.99
N LYS A 64 -12.51 8.63 2.15
CA LYS A 64 -11.37 9.49 2.46
C LYS A 64 -10.11 8.91 1.82
N LYS A 65 -9.33 9.75 1.11
CA LYS A 65 -8.00 9.38 0.63
C LYS A 65 -7.20 8.82 1.81
N TYR A 66 -6.81 7.55 1.72
CA TYR A 66 -6.01 6.92 2.76
C TYR A 66 -4.62 7.56 2.70
N ASN A 67 -4.38 8.55 3.57
CA ASN A 67 -3.02 8.90 3.96
C ASN A 67 -2.50 7.71 4.74
N MET A 68 -1.39 7.13 4.29
CA MET A 68 -0.69 6.02 4.94
C MET A 68 -0.79 6.21 6.46
N TYR A 69 -1.53 5.33 7.14
CA TYR A 69 -1.67 5.43 8.58
C TYR A 69 -0.27 5.28 9.15
N VAL A 70 0.23 6.37 9.74
CA VAL A 70 1.38 6.30 10.63
C VAL A 70 0.94 5.37 11.74
N HIS A 71 1.42 4.14 11.71
CA HIS A 71 1.16 3.17 12.77
C HIS A 71 1.61 3.83 14.09
N GLU A 72 0.86 3.70 15.19
CA GLU A 72 1.26 4.25 16.50
C GLU A 72 2.68 3.77 16.90
N SER A 73 3.11 2.63 16.37
CA SER A 73 4.47 2.09 16.45
C SER A 73 5.57 2.95 15.80
N SER A 74 5.23 3.87 14.90
CA SER A 74 6.21 4.79 14.30
C SER A 74 6.64 5.90 15.26
N ILE A 75 5.90 6.12 16.36
CA ILE A 75 6.27 7.11 17.39
C ILE A 75 7.57 6.70 18.10
N SER A 76 7.84 5.39 18.26
CA SER A 76 9.11 4.93 18.83
C SER A 76 10.31 5.14 17.91
N VAL A 77 10.12 5.07 16.59
CA VAL A 77 11.20 5.30 15.59
C VAL A 77 11.64 6.77 15.59
N LEU A 78 10.70 7.71 15.74
CA LEU A 78 11.01 9.14 15.84
C LEU A 78 11.77 9.49 17.13
N ALA A 79 11.55 8.73 18.20
CA ALA A 79 12.31 8.87 19.45
C ALA A 79 13.72 8.28 19.37
N GLU A 80 13.92 7.28 18.50
CA GLU A 80 15.21 6.62 18.27
C GLU A 80 16.18 7.52 17.48
N TYR A 81 15.65 8.37 16.59
CA TYR A 81 16.43 9.31 15.78
C TYR A 81 15.90 10.76 15.86
N PRO A 82 16.01 11.42 17.04
CA PRO A 82 15.42 12.73 17.28
C PRO A 82 15.95 13.82 16.34
N PHE A 83 17.20 13.69 15.90
CA PHE A 83 17.82 14.63 14.96
C PHE A 83 17.18 14.59 13.57
N ILE A 84 16.85 13.40 13.07
CA ILE A 84 16.21 13.24 11.77
C ILE A 84 14.79 13.81 11.85
N ASN A 85 14.06 13.53 12.94
CA ASN A 85 12.72 14.06 13.14
C ASN A 85 12.69 15.60 13.16
N GLN A 86 13.58 16.23 13.92
CA GLN A 86 13.68 17.69 13.96
C GLN A 86 14.02 18.29 12.60
N TYR A 87 14.92 17.64 11.84
CA TYR A 87 15.26 18.07 10.49
C TYR A 87 14.07 17.96 9.54
N LEU A 88 13.38 16.81 9.50
CA LEU A 88 12.21 16.60 8.65
C LEU A 88 11.07 17.60 8.94
N LEU A 89 10.83 17.93 10.21
CA LEU A 89 9.82 18.92 10.60
C LEU A 89 10.18 20.36 10.19
N SER A 90 11.46 20.63 9.93
CA SER A 90 11.95 21.93 9.47
C SER A 90 11.95 22.09 7.95
N LEU A 91 11.74 21.00 7.22
CA LEU A 91 11.70 21.01 5.76
C LEU A 91 10.38 21.57 5.24
N ASP A 92 10.44 22.24 4.09
CA ASP A 92 9.23 22.60 3.38
C ASP A 92 8.52 21.34 2.81
N PRO A 93 7.20 21.43 2.52
CA PRO A 93 6.44 20.30 2.03
C PRO A 93 6.93 19.69 0.71
N GLU A 94 7.57 20.48 -0.16
CA GLU A 94 8.05 20.00 -1.47
C GLU A 94 9.32 19.14 -1.30
N ALA A 95 10.22 19.55 -0.41
CA ALA A 95 11.38 18.76 -0.04
C ALA A 95 10.99 17.43 0.62
N LEU A 96 9.99 17.45 1.52
CA LEU A 96 9.46 16.23 2.14
C LEU A 96 8.87 15.27 1.12
N LYS A 97 8.18 15.79 0.10
CA LYS A 97 7.66 14.98 -1.00
C LYS A 97 8.78 14.28 -1.76
N HIS A 98 9.86 14.99 -2.10
CA HIS A 98 11.01 14.36 -2.76
C HIS A 98 11.69 13.29 -1.91
N ILE A 99 11.80 13.49 -0.60
CA ILE A 99 12.34 12.47 0.31
C ILE A 99 11.45 11.24 0.33
N ASN A 100 10.13 11.41 0.43
CA ASN A 100 9.19 10.30 0.38
C ASN A 100 9.31 9.54 -0.94
N GLU A 101 9.43 10.22 -2.08
CA GLU A 101 9.64 9.57 -3.38
C GLU A 101 10.97 8.79 -3.43
N ALA A 102 12.06 9.36 -2.91
CA ALA A 102 13.35 8.68 -2.86
C ALA A 102 13.33 7.42 -1.98
N LEU A 103 12.71 7.50 -0.81
CA LEU A 103 12.53 6.37 0.10
C LEU A 103 11.67 5.29 -0.56
N LYS A 104 10.59 5.66 -1.24
CA LYS A 104 9.75 4.70 -1.97
C LYS A 104 10.55 3.93 -3.01
N ILE A 105 11.41 4.62 -3.77
CA ILE A 105 12.28 3.98 -4.77
C ILE A 105 13.26 3.02 -4.11
N GLN A 106 13.79 3.35 -2.94
CA GLN A 106 14.73 2.48 -2.23
C GLN A 106 14.05 1.21 -1.71
N TYR A 107 12.91 1.35 -1.01
CA TYR A 107 12.18 0.19 -0.49
C TYR A 107 11.65 -0.71 -1.60
N ALA A 108 11.16 -0.16 -2.71
CA ALA A 108 10.72 -0.95 -3.88
C ALA A 108 11.86 -1.76 -4.55
N LYS A 109 13.12 -1.39 -4.31
CA LYS A 109 14.30 -2.14 -4.78
C LYS A 109 14.76 -3.20 -3.80
N GLU A 110 14.53 -2.98 -2.50
CA GLU A 110 14.99 -3.86 -1.42
C GLU A 110 13.99 -4.97 -1.12
N ASP A 111 12.69 -4.65 -1.15
CA ASP A 111 11.60 -5.61 -0.99
C ASP A 111 10.64 -5.48 -2.17
N ASN A 112 10.22 -6.62 -2.70
CA ASN A 112 9.27 -6.76 -3.81
C ASN A 112 7.82 -6.37 -3.38
N GLU A 113 7.68 -5.37 -2.50
CA GLU A 113 6.47 -4.89 -1.87
C GLU A 113 5.92 -3.64 -2.58
N CYS A 114 4.60 -3.60 -2.70
CA CYS A 114 3.86 -2.62 -3.48
C CYS A 114 3.66 -1.31 -2.68
N LEU A 115 4.35 -0.24 -3.07
CA LEU A 115 4.17 1.10 -2.51
C LEU A 115 3.17 1.89 -3.36
N ILE A 116 1.98 2.12 -2.80
CA ILE A 116 0.90 2.86 -3.47
C ILE A 116 1.30 4.34 -3.60
N LEU A 117 1.47 4.81 -4.83
CA LEU A 117 1.73 6.22 -5.16
C LEU A 117 0.45 7.07 -4.97
N GLN A 118 0.57 8.19 -4.25
CA GLN A 118 -0.48 9.19 -4.04
C GLN A 118 -0.41 10.32 -5.06
#